data_AF-A0A661SSX1-F1
#
_entry.id   AF-A0A661SSX1-F1
#
_cell.length_a   1.000
_cell.length_b   1.000
_cell.length_c   1.000
_cell.angle_alpha   90.00
_cell.angle_beta   90.00
_cell.angle_gamma   90.00
#
_symmetry.space_group_name_H-M   'P 1'
#
loop_
_entity.id
_entity.type
_entity.pdbx_description
1 polymer ?
#
loop_
_entity_poly.entity_id
_entity_poly.type
_entity_poly.pdbx_seq_one_letter_code
_entity_poly.pdbx_strand_id
1 'polypeptide(L)'
;PHWQVFKKHISCKDWQDYLEICTQIDPKVDKWKETTRNKLRQVVFRILAESKYIDNTRSRKLLPVSLVPQIRTYLLNNSEDYVLKCMEITP
;
A
#
# COMPACT_ATOMS: atom_id res chain seq x y z
N PRO A 1 18.14 -0.86 -14.79
CA PRO A 1 18.28 -1.77 -13.64
C PRO A 1 18.02 -1.02 -12.32
N HIS A 2 16.75 -0.96 -11.88
CA HIS A 2 16.38 -0.44 -10.56
C HIS A 2 16.54 -1.57 -9.54
N TRP A 3 17.58 -1.50 -8.73
CA TRP A 3 17.80 -2.39 -7.60
C TRP A 3 16.80 -1.98 -6.50
N GLN A 4 15.74 -2.77 -6.32
CA GLN A 4 14.83 -2.58 -5.20
C GLN A 4 15.55 -3.03 -3.93
N VAL A 5 16.02 -2.06 -3.15
CA VAL A 5 16.52 -2.35 -1.80
C VAL A 5 15.33 -2.84 -0.98
N PHE A 6 15.44 -4.06 -0.47
CA PHE A 6 14.47 -4.66 0.45
C PHE A 6 14.30 -3.78 1.70
N LYS A 7 13.33 -2.85 1.65
CA LYS A 7 12.94 -2.08 2.83
C LYS A 7 12.12 -3.00 3.72
N LYS A 8 12.60 -3.26 4.94
CA LYS A 8 11.87 -4.08 5.92
C LYS A 8 10.67 -3.35 6.55
N HIS A 9 10.58 -2.03 6.39
CA HIS A 9 9.58 -1.19 7.06
C HIS A 9 9.07 -0.09 6.13
N ILE A 10 7.80 0.28 6.31
CA ILE A 10 7.21 1.47 5.69
C ILE A 10 7.43 2.68 6.62
N SER A 11 8.18 3.66 6.15
CA SER A 11 8.49 4.89 6.87
C SER A 11 7.44 5.98 6.68
N CYS A 12 7.54 7.07 7.44
CA CYS A 12 6.70 8.24 7.19
C CYS A 12 7.05 8.94 5.86
N LYS A 13 8.32 8.82 5.41
CA LYS A 13 8.76 9.37 4.14
C LYS A 13 8.09 8.66 2.97
N ASP A 14 7.93 7.33 3.04
CA ASP A 14 7.26 6.58 1.96
C ASP A 14 5.81 7.03 1.75
N TRP A 15 5.11 7.45 2.82
CA TRP A 15 3.78 8.05 2.71
C TRP A 15 3.80 9.43 2.03
N GLN A 16 4.81 10.24 2.36
CA GLN A 16 4.98 11.56 1.78
C GLN A 16 5.31 11.46 0.28
N ASP A 17 6.27 10.60 -0.07
CA ASP A 17 6.64 10.29 -1.46
C ASP A 17 5.43 9.76 -2.24
N TYR A 18 4.59 8.92 -1.62
CA TYR A 18 3.33 8.45 -2.22
C TYR A 18 2.35 9.59 -2.51
N LEU A 19 2.13 10.52 -1.57
CA LEU A 19 1.25 11.66 -1.80
C LEU A 19 1.77 12.59 -2.90
N GLU A 20 3.09 12.73 -3.04
CA GLU A 20 3.71 13.50 -4.13
C GLU A 20 3.42 12.88 -5.50
N ILE A 21 3.49 11.55 -5.61
CA ILE A 21 3.05 10.84 -6.82
C ILE A 21 1.56 11.07 -7.07
N CYS A 22 0.72 11.01 -6.03
CA CYS A 22 -0.71 11.30 -6.17
C CYS A 22 -0.99 12.72 -6.67
N THR A 23 -0.20 13.72 -6.24
CA THR A 23 -0.32 15.11 -6.73
C THR A 23 -0.01 15.23 -8.22
N GLN A 24 0.92 14.42 -8.75
CA GLN A 24 1.21 14.40 -10.20
C GLN A 24 0.04 13.84 -11.02
N ILE A 25 -0.79 12.99 -10.42
CA ILE A 25 -1.97 12.38 -11.05
C ILE A 25 -3.20 13.28 -10.88
N ASP A 26 -3.44 13.79 -9.66
CA ASP A 26 -4.51 14.73 -9.33
C ASP A 26 -3.95 15.91 -8.49
N PRO A 27 -3.79 17.10 -9.09
CA PRO A 27 -3.28 18.29 -8.39
C PRO A 27 -4.11 18.73 -7.18
N LYS A 28 -5.36 18.26 -7.02
CA LYS A 28 -6.18 18.57 -5.85
C LYS A 28 -5.63 17.96 -4.56
N VAL A 29 -4.86 16.88 -4.66
CA VAL A 29 -4.21 16.22 -3.51
C VAL A 29 -3.31 17.22 -2.76
N ASP A 30 -2.65 18.11 -3.50
CA ASP A 30 -1.79 19.12 -2.88
C ASP A 30 -2.57 20.15 -2.04
N LYS A 31 -3.84 20.35 -2.35
CA LYS A 31 -4.71 21.28 -1.60
C LYS A 31 -5.29 20.67 -0.32
N TRP A 32 -5.06 19.38 -0.05
CA TRP A 32 -5.57 18.76 1.16
C TRP A 32 -4.90 19.32 2.41
N LYS A 33 -5.72 19.60 3.42
CA LYS A 33 -5.24 19.99 4.76
C LYS A 33 -4.38 18.88 5.34
N GLU A 34 -3.42 19.27 6.17
CA GLU A 34 -2.55 18.33 6.88
C GLU A 34 -3.36 17.30 7.70
N THR A 35 -4.47 17.73 8.31
CA THR A 35 -5.37 16.84 9.06
C THR A 35 -5.98 15.74 8.20
N THR A 36 -6.36 16.05 6.95
CA THR A 36 -6.87 15.08 5.98
C THR A 36 -5.78 14.11 5.56
N ARG A 37 -4.59 14.62 5.21
CA ARG A 37 -3.43 13.78 4.85
C ARG A 37 -3.05 12.83 5.98
N ASN A 38 -3.04 13.32 7.22
CA ASN A 38 -2.76 12.52 8.41
C ASN A 38 -3.84 11.47 8.69
N LYS A 39 -5.12 11.81 8.52
CA LYS A 39 -6.21 10.86 8.70
C LYS A 39 -6.15 9.73 7.66
N LEU A 40 -5.90 10.07 6.39
CA LEU A 40 -5.72 9.08 5.32
C LEU A 40 -4.55 8.15 5.63
N ARG A 41 -3.40 8.70 6.08
CA ARG A 41 -2.26 7.90 6.52
C ARG A 41 -2.66 6.89 7.60
N GLN A 42 -3.38 7.34 8.63
CA GLN A 42 -3.83 6.43 9.69
C GLN A 42 -4.73 5.31 9.17
N VAL A 43 -5.69 5.65 8.30
CA VAL A 43 -6.63 4.67 7.74
C VAL A 43 -5.92 3.66 6.84
N VAL A 44 -5.05 4.12 5.93
CA VAL A 44 -4.32 3.24 5.00
C VAL A 44 -3.40 2.28 5.76
N PHE A 45 -2.64 2.78 6.75
CA PHE A 45 -1.76 1.90 7.54
C PHE A 45 -2.56 0.91 8.39
N ARG A 46 -3.76 1.29 8.85
CA ARG A 46 -4.65 0.36 9.54
C ARG A 46 -5.13 -0.75 8.62
N ILE A 47 -5.57 -0.43 7.40
CA ILE A 47 -5.97 -1.42 6.38
C ILE A 47 -4.80 -2.38 6.11
N LEU A 48 -3.59 -1.87 5.90
CA LEU A 48 -2.40 -2.70 5.67
C LEU A 48 -2.08 -3.64 6.85
N ALA A 49 -2.32 -3.20 8.09
CA ALA A 49 -2.11 -4.03 9.28
C ALA A 49 -3.22 -5.10 9.43
N GLU A 50 -4.47 -4.73 9.20
CA GLU A 50 -5.62 -5.64 9.27
C GLU A 50 -5.54 -6.73 8.18
N SER A 51 -5.05 -6.38 6.99
CA SER A 51 -4.81 -7.29 5.87
C SER A 51 -3.43 -7.98 5.90
N LYS A 52 -2.64 -7.80 6.96
CA LYS A 52 -1.35 -8.47 7.18
C LYS A 52 -0.25 -8.17 6.15
N TYR A 53 -0.31 -7.05 5.44
CA TYR A 53 0.84 -6.52 4.68
C TYR A 53 1.90 -5.92 5.59
N ILE A 54 1.50 -5.38 6.74
CA ILE A 54 2.40 -5.00 7.82
C ILE A 54 2.01 -5.68 9.14
N ASP A 55 2.98 -5.83 10.03
CA ASP A 55 2.76 -6.44 11.35
C ASP A 55 1.80 -5.65 12.24
N ASN A 56 1.98 -4.32 12.33
CA ASN A 56 1.13 -3.38 13.03
C ASN A 56 1.42 -1.94 12.59
N THR A 57 0.60 -0.99 13.03
CA THR A 57 0.72 0.43 12.65
C THR A 57 1.88 1.16 13.32
N ARG A 58 2.52 0.59 14.35
CA ARG A 58 3.64 1.19 15.09
C ARG A 58 4.99 0.85 14.45
N SER A 59 5.33 -0.43 14.33
CA SER A 59 6.58 -0.90 13.72
C SER A 59 6.54 -0.90 12.19
N ARG A 60 5.35 -1.07 11.59
CA ARG A 60 5.12 -1.01 10.14
C ARG A 60 6.07 -1.92 9.36
N LYS A 61 6.42 -3.07 9.95
CA LYS A 61 7.31 -4.05 9.35
C LYS A 61 6.53 -4.78 8.27
N LEU A 62 7.07 -4.81 7.06
CA LEU A 62 6.48 -5.53 5.95
C LEU A 62 6.50 -7.03 6.23
N LEU A 63 5.37 -7.69 5.96
CA LEU A 63 5.21 -9.13 6.07
C LEU A 63 5.17 -9.76 4.68
N PRO A 64 5.65 -11.00 4.52
CA PRO A 64 5.37 -11.77 3.32
C PRO A 64 3.86 -12.07 3.27
N VAL A 65 3.21 -11.63 2.20
CA VAL A 65 1.79 -11.91 1.96
C VAL A 65 1.65 -12.99 0.91
N SER A 66 0.80 -13.98 1.18
CA SER A 66 0.37 -14.95 0.18
C SER A 66 -1.14 -14.86 -0.01
N LEU A 67 -1.55 -14.77 -1.26
CA LEU A 67 -2.96 -14.76 -1.61
C LEU A 67 -3.52 -16.19 -1.51
N VAL A 68 -4.65 -16.35 -0.83
CA VAL A 68 -5.31 -17.65 -0.73
C VAL A 68 -5.67 -18.13 -2.15
N PRO A 69 -5.36 -19.38 -2.54
CA PRO A 69 -5.55 -19.86 -3.91
C PRO A 69 -6.96 -19.65 -4.46
N GLN A 70 -7.98 -19.76 -3.60
CA GLN A 70 -9.38 -19.54 -3.99
C GLN A 70 -9.65 -18.09 -4.41
N ILE A 71 -9.11 -17.11 -3.68
CA ILE A 71 -9.25 -15.68 -4.02
C ILE A 71 -8.49 -15.39 -5.31
N ARG A 72 -7.30 -15.96 -5.47
CA ARG A 72 -6.50 -15.86 -6.70
C ARG A 72 -7.28 -16.34 -7.91
N THR A 73 -7.84 -17.56 -7.84
CA THR A 73 -8.66 -18.13 -8.92
C THR A 73 -9.88 -17.27 -9.21
N TYR A 74 -10.55 -16.75 -8.17
CA TYR A 74 -11.68 -15.84 -8.36
C TYR A 74 -11.28 -14.58 -9.13
N LEU A 75 -10.18 -13.91 -8.74
CA LEU A 75 -9.72 -12.70 -9.43
C LEU A 75 -9.33 -12.97 -10.89
N LEU A 76 -8.64 -14.09 -11.15
CA LEU A 76 -8.29 -14.52 -12.50
C LEU A 76 -9.52 -14.77 -13.38
N ASN A 77 -10.53 -15.47 -12.84
CA ASN A 77 -11.75 -15.80 -13.58
C ASN A 77 -12.60 -14.56 -13.92
N ASN A 78 -12.46 -13.48 -13.15
CA ASN A 78 -13.18 -12.23 -13.37
C ASN A 78 -12.34 -11.14 -14.06
N SER A 79 -11.13 -11.48 -14.52
CA SER A 79 -10.20 -10.53 -15.19
C SER A 79 -9.86 -9.29 -14.32
N GLU A 80 -9.77 -9.48 -13.00
CA GLU A 80 -9.43 -8.41 -12.04
C GLU A 80 -7.90 -8.22 -11.93
N ASP A 81 -7.24 -8.00 -13.07
CA ASP A 81 -5.78 -8.00 -13.19
C ASP A 81 -5.10 -6.96 -12.31
N TYR A 82 -5.72 -5.79 -12.19
CA TYR A 82 -5.22 -4.72 -11.33
C TYR A 82 -5.22 -5.12 -9.85
N VAL A 83 -6.33 -5.69 -9.38
CA VAL A 83 -6.49 -6.13 -7.99
C VAL A 83 -5.52 -7.27 -7.68
N LEU A 84 -5.41 -8.24 -8.58
CA LEU A 84 -4.49 -9.37 -8.45
C LEU A 84 -3.04 -8.87 -8.33
N LYS A 85 -2.61 -7.97 -9.21
CA LYS A 85 -1.27 -7.37 -9.17
C LYS A 85 -1.00 -6.61 -7.87
N CYS A 86 -1.99 -5.89 -7.34
CA CYS A 86 -1.87 -5.21 -6.06
C CYS A 86 -1.79 -6.18 -4.87
N MET A 87 -2.49 -7.31 -4.94
CA MET A 87 -2.55 -8.27 -3.85
C MET A 87 -1.31 -9.16 -3.74
N GLU A 88 -0.69 -9.50 -4.88
CA GLU A 88 0.49 -10.36 -4.97
C GLU A 88 1.83 -9.61 -4.78
N ILE A 89 1.80 -8.36 -4.30
CA ILE A 89 3.03 -7.61 -3.99
C ILE A 89 3.72 -8.29 -2.81
N THR A 90 4.80 -9.02 -3.10
CA THR A 90 5.69 -9.61 -2.09
C THR A 90 6.93 -8.74 -1.89
N PRO A 91 7.42 -8.56 -0.64
CA PRO A 91 8.66 -7.83 -0.36
C PRO A 91 9.88 -8.40 -1.07
#